data_AF-A0AAE0UGY4-F1
#
_entry.id   AF-A0AAE0UGY4-F1
#
_cell.length_a   1.000
_cell.length_b   1.000
_cell.length_c   1.000
_cell.angle_alpha   90.00
_cell.angle_beta   90.00
_cell.angle_gamma   90.00
#
_symmetry.space_group_name_H-M   'P 1'
#
loop_
_entity.id
_entity.type
_entity.pdbx_description
1 polymer ?
#
loop_
_entity_poly.entity_id
_entity_poly.type
_entity_poly.pdbx_seq_one_letter_code
_entity_poly.pdbx_strand_id
1 'polypeptide(L)'
;SLGSEPLGSVMWFSGEPNNYGGSEDCGSVISTGWNDIPCGFTLPSVCFDGSKTGNDRYIYISTTRSWAEAQAFCRQYYTDLVSIKDPTENSVIAEWSLGTPGLVCTESGCRRTVLNHNAFLLLLMFVFECVFAFLHLVITEKQQIVKVKVRSNQDVNDPQVKVAILGQIKQKLKDHGMTENITVKWREESDGRVFHKEKEEL
;
A
#
# COMPACT_ATOMS: atom_id res chain seq x y z
N SER A 1 -7.04 -17.99 -9.68
CA SER A 1 -7.02 -17.16 -10.91
C SER A 1 -6.28 -17.94 -11.99
N LEU A 2 -6.86 -18.15 -13.18
CA LEU A 2 -6.44 -19.16 -14.16
C LEU A 2 -5.27 -18.72 -15.08
N GLY A 3 -4.31 -17.95 -14.57
CA GLY A 3 -3.00 -17.74 -15.21
C GLY A 3 -2.96 -17.05 -16.59
N SER A 4 -4.06 -16.47 -17.07
CA SER A 4 -4.18 -15.90 -18.43
C SER A 4 -4.82 -14.51 -18.47
N GLU A 5 -5.08 -13.91 -17.31
CA GLU A 5 -5.63 -12.56 -17.23
C GLU A 5 -4.50 -11.52 -17.30
N PRO A 6 -4.69 -10.39 -18.01
CA PRO A 6 -3.73 -9.30 -17.96
C PRO A 6 -3.48 -8.90 -16.51
N LEU A 7 -2.23 -8.87 -16.10
CA LEU A 7 -1.87 -8.22 -14.85
C LEU A 7 -2.36 -6.78 -14.96
N GLY A 8 -3.11 -6.31 -13.95
CA GLY A 8 -3.55 -4.91 -13.89
C GLY A 8 -2.36 -3.96 -13.92
N SER A 9 -2.60 -2.64 -13.86
CA SER A 9 -1.54 -1.62 -13.81
C SER A 9 -0.43 -2.03 -12.83
N VAL A 10 0.70 -2.52 -13.37
CA VAL A 10 1.76 -3.18 -12.59
C VAL A 10 2.54 -2.12 -11.83
N MET A 11 2.70 -2.30 -10.53
CA MET A 11 3.34 -1.34 -9.62
C MET A 11 4.79 -1.74 -9.36
N TRP A 12 5.61 -1.83 -10.41
CA TRP A 12 7.04 -2.13 -10.28
C TRP A 12 7.77 -1.13 -9.37
N PHE A 13 8.72 -1.64 -8.59
CA PHE A 13 9.66 -0.79 -7.88
C PHE A 13 10.53 -0.03 -8.89
N SER A 14 11.05 1.14 -8.48
CA SER A 14 11.87 1.96 -9.36
C SER A 14 13.13 1.20 -9.78
N GLY A 15 13.25 0.90 -11.07
CA GLY A 15 14.35 0.10 -11.62
C GLY A 15 13.93 -1.31 -12.03
N GLU A 16 12.74 -1.75 -11.64
CA GLU A 16 12.21 -3.09 -11.96
C GLU A 16 11.21 -3.08 -13.14
N PRO A 17 11.05 -4.21 -13.84
CA PRO A 17 11.84 -5.43 -13.69
C PRO A 17 13.22 -5.30 -14.36
N ASN A 18 14.26 -5.85 -13.74
CA ASN A 18 15.64 -5.66 -14.19
C ASN A 18 16.35 -6.95 -14.67
N ASN A 19 15.78 -8.11 -14.37
CA ASN A 19 16.33 -9.43 -14.65
C ASN A 19 17.79 -9.61 -14.23
N TYR A 20 18.10 -9.30 -12.97
CA TYR A 20 19.43 -9.31 -12.41
C TYR A 20 20.06 -10.70 -12.53
N GLY A 21 21.24 -10.77 -13.14
CA GLY A 21 21.92 -12.05 -13.38
C GLY A 21 21.23 -12.96 -14.41
N GLY A 22 20.18 -12.49 -15.09
CA GLY A 22 19.52 -13.19 -16.19
C GLY A 22 18.62 -14.36 -15.77
N SER A 23 18.18 -14.40 -14.51
CA SER A 23 17.41 -15.53 -13.96
C SER A 23 16.33 -15.08 -12.96
N GLU A 24 15.58 -14.02 -13.27
CA GLU A 24 14.51 -13.49 -12.40
C GLU A 24 13.12 -13.64 -13.04
N ASP A 25 12.67 -14.87 -13.26
CA ASP A 25 11.40 -15.12 -13.96
C ASP A 25 10.13 -15.02 -13.07
N CYS A 26 10.28 -14.75 -11.77
CA CYS A 26 9.19 -14.74 -10.80
C CYS A 26 9.00 -13.37 -10.14
N GLY A 27 7.76 -12.95 -9.91
CA GLY A 27 7.46 -11.68 -9.24
C GLY A 27 7.29 -11.82 -7.73
N SER A 28 7.75 -10.82 -6.98
CA SER A 28 7.49 -10.62 -5.56
C SER A 28 6.94 -9.22 -5.29
N VAL A 29 6.14 -9.08 -4.23
CA VAL A 29 5.54 -7.80 -3.84
C VAL A 29 6.12 -7.35 -2.50
N ILE A 30 6.73 -6.17 -2.50
CA ILE A 30 7.20 -5.48 -1.30
C ILE A 30 6.39 -4.18 -1.10
N SER A 31 6.54 -3.54 0.05
CA SER A 31 5.79 -2.33 0.39
C SER A 31 6.01 -1.17 -0.58
N THR A 32 7.13 -1.15 -1.30
CA THR A 32 7.52 -0.10 -2.24
C THR A 32 7.23 -0.42 -3.71
N GLY A 33 6.77 -1.63 -4.03
CA GLY A 33 6.50 -2.06 -5.40
C GLY A 33 6.80 -3.53 -5.65
N TRP A 34 6.75 -3.92 -6.91
CA TRP A 34 7.06 -5.29 -7.35
C TRP A 34 8.52 -5.42 -7.72
N ASN A 35 9.05 -6.62 -7.55
CA ASN A 35 10.40 -6.97 -7.95
C ASN A 35 10.39 -8.32 -8.66
N ASP A 36 11.08 -8.44 -9.78
CA ASP A 36 11.39 -9.73 -10.37
C ASP A 36 12.55 -10.36 -9.59
N ILE A 37 12.44 -11.66 -9.32
CA ILE A 37 13.37 -12.42 -8.50
C ILE A 37 13.53 -13.83 -9.05
N PRO A 38 14.60 -14.55 -8.69
CA PRO A 38 14.74 -15.95 -9.06
C PRO A 38 13.63 -16.79 -8.42
N CYS A 39 12.95 -17.64 -9.21
CA CYS A 39 11.84 -18.48 -8.74
C CYS A 39 12.21 -19.46 -7.60
N GLY A 40 13.49 -19.75 -7.44
CA GLY A 40 14.02 -20.59 -6.36
C GLY A 40 14.13 -19.88 -5.00
N PHE A 41 13.96 -18.56 -4.94
CA PHE A 41 13.92 -17.84 -3.67
C PHE A 41 12.73 -18.29 -2.83
N THR A 42 12.96 -18.57 -1.55
CA THR A 42 11.90 -19.00 -0.64
C THR A 42 11.29 -17.80 0.07
N LEU A 43 10.01 -17.54 -0.19
CA LEU A 43 9.30 -16.40 0.38
C LEU A 43 7.95 -16.83 0.96
N PRO A 44 7.38 -16.06 1.90
CA PRO A 44 5.97 -16.19 2.23
C PRO A 44 5.11 -15.92 0.99
N SER A 45 3.89 -16.44 0.98
CA SER A 45 3.02 -16.32 -0.19
C SER A 45 1.59 -15.95 0.21
N VAL A 46 0.83 -15.44 -0.75
CA VAL A 46 -0.59 -15.16 -0.57
C VAL A 46 -1.39 -16.05 -1.50
N CYS A 47 -2.23 -16.91 -0.91
CA CYS A 47 -3.18 -17.70 -1.66
C CYS A 47 -4.47 -16.90 -1.90
N PHE A 48 -5.14 -17.21 -2.99
CA PHE A 48 -6.50 -16.80 -3.30
C PHE A 48 -7.46 -17.95 -3.06
N ASP A 49 -8.57 -17.66 -2.40
CA ASP A 49 -9.68 -18.59 -2.20
C ASP A 49 -10.95 -18.01 -2.82
N GLY A 50 -11.33 -18.57 -3.97
CA GLY A 50 -12.52 -18.19 -4.72
C GLY A 50 -13.84 -18.56 -4.04
N SER A 51 -13.82 -19.35 -2.96
CA SER A 51 -15.01 -19.65 -2.17
C SER A 51 -15.41 -18.54 -1.20
N LYS A 52 -14.50 -17.61 -0.91
CA LYS A 52 -14.71 -16.50 0.03
C LYS A 52 -15.07 -15.20 -0.70
N THR A 53 -15.36 -14.14 0.04
CA THR A 53 -15.70 -12.81 -0.51
C THR A 53 -14.89 -11.70 0.15
N GLY A 54 -14.69 -10.58 -0.56
CA GLY A 54 -13.93 -9.43 -0.05
C GLY A 54 -12.47 -9.78 0.26
N ASN A 55 -11.93 -9.21 1.33
CA ASN A 55 -10.54 -9.39 1.76
C ASN A 55 -10.27 -10.79 2.34
N ASP A 56 -11.31 -11.53 2.75
CA ASP A 56 -11.14 -12.89 3.29
C ASP A 56 -10.70 -13.90 2.22
N ARG A 57 -10.78 -13.53 0.94
CA ARG A 57 -10.24 -14.29 -0.19
C ARG A 57 -8.73 -14.33 -0.25
N TYR A 58 -8.03 -13.43 0.44
CA TYR A 58 -6.57 -13.38 0.47
C TYR A 58 -6.07 -14.02 1.76
N ILE A 59 -5.30 -15.09 1.62
CA ILE A 59 -4.80 -15.87 2.74
C ILE A 59 -3.28 -15.80 2.75
N TYR A 60 -2.73 -15.18 3.78
CA TYR A 60 -1.28 -15.07 3.94
C TYR A 60 -0.71 -16.34 4.53
N ILE A 61 0.25 -16.94 3.84
CA ILE A 61 0.98 -18.13 4.26
C ILE A 61 2.38 -17.70 4.68
N SER A 62 2.64 -17.73 5.99
CA SER A 62 3.90 -17.25 6.56
C SER A 62 5.08 -18.19 6.32
N THR A 63 4.82 -19.48 6.10
CA THR A 63 5.85 -20.46 5.81
C THR A 63 6.46 -20.20 4.44
N THR A 64 7.77 -19.94 4.41
CA THR A 64 8.51 -19.64 3.19
C THR A 64 8.64 -20.86 2.29
N ARG A 65 8.41 -20.69 0.99
CA ARG A 65 8.51 -21.74 -0.03
C ARG A 65 8.97 -21.15 -1.35
N SER A 66 9.56 -21.99 -2.22
CA SER A 66 9.82 -21.57 -3.60
C SER A 66 8.50 -21.30 -4.34
N TRP A 67 8.55 -20.59 -5.46
CA TRP A 67 7.34 -20.24 -6.20
C TRP A 67 6.48 -21.47 -6.56
N ALA A 68 7.10 -22.54 -7.04
CA ALA A 68 6.41 -23.77 -7.44
C ALA A 68 5.76 -24.48 -6.26
N GLU A 69 6.46 -24.56 -5.12
CA GLU A 69 5.95 -25.17 -3.89
C GLU A 69 4.80 -24.34 -3.29
N ALA A 70 4.92 -23.01 -3.29
CA ALA A 70 3.88 -22.10 -2.84
C ALA A 70 2.61 -22.25 -3.71
N GLN A 71 2.78 -22.31 -5.03
CA GLN A 71 1.66 -22.55 -5.94
C GLN A 71 0.97 -23.90 -5.69
N ALA A 72 1.76 -24.97 -5.58
CA ALA A 72 1.23 -26.30 -5.30
C ALA A 72 0.44 -26.31 -3.97
N PHE A 73 0.98 -25.68 -2.93
CA PHE A 73 0.32 -25.54 -1.64
C PHE A 73 -1.01 -24.77 -1.76
N CYS A 74 -1.03 -23.62 -2.43
CA CYS A 74 -2.25 -22.85 -2.59
C CYS A 74 -3.33 -23.61 -3.39
N ARG A 75 -2.94 -24.39 -4.40
CA ARG A 75 -3.88 -25.22 -5.18
C ARG A 75 -4.37 -26.45 -4.42
N GLN A 76 -3.60 -26.93 -3.44
CA GLN A 76 -4.00 -28.06 -2.61
C GLN A 76 -5.07 -27.68 -1.58
N TYR A 77 -4.96 -26.49 -0.97
CA TYR A 77 -5.80 -26.09 0.15
C TYR A 77 -6.77 -24.94 -0.16
N TYR A 78 -6.52 -24.18 -1.22
CA TYR A 78 -7.31 -23.03 -1.65
C TYR A 78 -7.55 -23.10 -3.17
N THR A 79 -7.73 -21.96 -3.85
CA THR A 79 -7.91 -21.95 -5.30
C THR A 79 -6.59 -21.90 -6.05
N ASP A 80 -5.74 -20.91 -5.77
CA ASP A 80 -4.41 -20.77 -6.39
C ASP A 80 -3.58 -19.69 -5.66
N LEU A 81 -2.36 -19.39 -6.12
CA LEU A 81 -1.70 -18.13 -5.80
C LEU A 81 -2.56 -16.94 -6.24
N VAL A 82 -2.43 -15.84 -5.49
CA VAL A 82 -3.13 -14.61 -5.82
C VAL A 82 -2.59 -14.00 -7.12
N SER A 83 -3.51 -13.44 -7.91
CA SER A 83 -3.18 -12.58 -9.05
C SER A 83 -3.67 -11.17 -8.72
N ILE A 84 -2.80 -10.18 -8.79
CA ILE A 84 -3.17 -8.78 -8.56
C ILE A 84 -3.68 -8.18 -9.87
N LYS A 85 -4.96 -7.80 -9.90
CA LYS A 85 -5.64 -7.29 -11.12
C LYS A 85 -5.86 -5.80 -11.11
N ASP A 86 -5.75 -5.15 -9.95
CA ASP A 86 -5.93 -3.72 -9.82
C ASP A 86 -5.12 -3.15 -8.65
N PRO A 87 -4.94 -1.81 -8.59
CA PRO A 87 -4.18 -1.17 -7.53
C PRO A 87 -4.76 -1.35 -6.13
N THR A 88 -6.08 -1.59 -5.99
CA THR A 88 -6.71 -1.82 -4.69
C THR A 88 -6.34 -3.18 -4.15
N GLU A 89 -6.40 -4.23 -4.98
CA GLU A 89 -5.87 -5.56 -4.63
C GLU A 89 -4.38 -5.48 -4.29
N ASN A 90 -3.61 -4.70 -5.05
CA ASN A 90 -2.19 -4.51 -4.79
C ASN A 90 -1.94 -3.93 -3.39
N SER A 91 -2.66 -2.88 -3.00
CA SER A 91 -2.53 -2.28 -1.67
C SER A 91 -2.87 -3.27 -0.55
N VAL A 92 -3.98 -4.01 -0.69
CA VAL A 92 -4.37 -5.03 0.30
C VAL A 92 -3.29 -6.11 0.41
N ILE A 93 -2.66 -6.52 -0.69
CA ILE A 93 -1.65 -7.60 -0.70
C ILE A 93 -0.28 -7.10 -0.21
N ALA A 94 0.11 -5.87 -0.56
CA ALA A 94 1.35 -5.25 -0.10
C ALA A 94 1.35 -4.93 1.40
N GLU A 95 0.18 -4.68 1.98
CA GLU A 95 0.01 -4.48 3.42
C GLU A 95 0.51 -5.70 4.24
N TRP A 96 0.35 -6.93 3.73
CA TRP A 96 0.84 -8.12 4.43
C TRP A 96 2.36 -8.18 4.53
N SER A 97 3.07 -7.58 3.56
CA SER A 97 4.53 -7.41 3.62
C SER A 97 4.96 -6.46 4.75
N LEU A 98 4.03 -5.71 5.35
CA LEU A 98 4.23 -4.85 6.53
C LEU A 98 3.75 -5.51 7.84
N GLY A 99 3.28 -6.75 7.80
CA GLY A 99 2.79 -7.48 8.99
C GLY A 99 1.42 -7.00 9.48
N THR A 100 0.60 -6.40 8.61
CA THR A 100 -0.73 -5.90 8.95
C THR A 100 -1.74 -7.02 9.24
N PRO A 101 -2.87 -6.69 9.89
CA PRO A 101 -3.81 -7.69 10.38
C PRO A 101 -4.58 -8.38 9.25
N GLY A 102 -4.53 -9.71 9.22
CA GLY A 102 -5.50 -10.52 8.50
C GLY A 102 -5.38 -12.01 8.83
N LEU A 103 -6.00 -12.87 8.02
CA LEU A 103 -5.94 -14.32 8.16
C LEU A 103 -4.54 -14.85 7.81
N VAL A 104 -3.73 -15.11 8.85
CA VAL A 104 -2.42 -15.74 8.74
C VAL A 104 -2.60 -17.25 8.90
N CYS A 105 -2.08 -18.03 7.95
CA CYS A 105 -2.19 -19.48 7.98
C CYS A 105 -0.82 -20.16 7.90
N THR A 106 -0.74 -21.29 8.60
CA THR A 106 0.34 -22.28 8.53
C THR A 106 -0.26 -23.65 8.20
N GLU A 107 0.57 -24.67 8.04
CA GLU A 107 0.11 -26.06 7.89
C GLU A 107 -0.73 -26.54 9.10
N SER A 108 -0.51 -25.94 10.27
CA SER A 108 -1.19 -26.24 11.53
C SER A 108 -2.50 -25.47 11.74
N GLY A 109 -2.90 -24.61 10.79
CA GLY A 109 -4.17 -23.88 10.82
C GLY A 109 -4.04 -22.38 10.63
N CYS A 110 -5.18 -21.68 10.69
CA CYS A 110 -5.27 -20.25 10.46
C CYS A 110 -5.62 -19.49 11.74
N ARG A 111 -4.96 -18.35 11.96
CA ARG A 111 -5.29 -17.41 13.03
C ARG A 111 -5.57 -16.06 12.41
N ARG A 112 -6.75 -15.51 12.71
CA ARG A 112 -7.07 -14.12 12.38
C ARG A 112 -6.41 -13.23 13.42
N THR A 113 -5.38 -12.51 13.03
CA THR A 113 -4.71 -11.58 13.93
C THR A 113 -5.53 -10.30 13.95
N VAL A 114 -6.24 -10.02 15.04
CA VAL A 114 -6.88 -8.71 15.29
C VAL A 114 -5.97 -7.96 16.24
N LEU A 115 -4.98 -7.25 15.71
CA LEU A 115 -4.14 -6.40 16.57
C LEU A 115 -4.90 -5.11 16.86
N ASN A 116 -5.25 -4.92 18.13
CA ASN A 116 -5.58 -3.60 18.67
C ASN A 116 -4.42 -2.65 18.31
N HIS A 117 -4.72 -1.45 17.84
CA HIS A 117 -3.75 -0.47 17.31
C HIS A 117 -2.53 -0.25 18.25
N ASN A 118 -2.73 -0.40 19.56
CA ASN A 118 -1.68 -0.30 20.59
C ASN A 118 -0.70 -1.49 20.64
N ALA A 119 -1.12 -2.68 20.23
CA ALA A 119 -0.27 -3.89 20.25
C ALA A 119 0.59 -4.01 18.98
N PHE A 120 0.17 -3.41 17.86
CA PHE A 120 0.94 -3.32 16.62
C PHE A 120 2.21 -2.48 16.80
N LEU A 121 2.11 -1.37 17.53
CA LEU A 121 3.26 -0.55 17.93
C LEU A 121 4.24 -1.30 18.84
N LEU A 122 3.73 -2.12 19.77
CA LEU A 122 4.57 -2.92 20.67
C LEU A 122 5.28 -4.09 19.97
N LEU A 123 4.66 -4.72 18.96
CA LEU A 123 5.30 -5.78 18.18
C LEU A 123 6.39 -5.23 17.24
N LEU A 124 6.19 -4.03 16.69
CA LEU A 124 7.24 -3.30 15.97
C LEU A 124 8.44 -3.00 16.86
N MET A 125 8.23 -2.71 18.16
CA MET A 125 9.31 -2.47 19.12
C MET A 125 10.11 -3.74 19.49
N PHE A 126 9.51 -4.94 19.43
CA PHE A 126 10.22 -6.19 19.72
C PHE A 126 10.99 -6.76 18.51
N VAL A 127 10.51 -6.53 17.29
CA VAL A 127 11.28 -6.85 16.06
C VAL A 127 12.40 -5.82 15.84
N PHE A 128 12.24 -4.62 16.40
CA PHE A 128 13.23 -3.54 16.35
C PHE A 128 14.57 -3.89 17.01
N GLU A 129 14.62 -4.66 18.10
CA GLU A 129 15.90 -4.98 18.79
C GLU A 129 16.85 -5.88 17.98
N CYS A 130 16.36 -6.69 17.03
CA CYS A 130 17.23 -7.50 16.16
C CYS A 130 17.55 -6.87 14.80
N VAL A 131 16.74 -5.92 14.32
CA VAL A 131 16.92 -5.28 13.00
C VAL A 131 17.58 -3.90 13.08
N PHE A 132 17.66 -3.30 14.28
CA PHE A 132 18.24 -1.96 14.50
C PHE A 132 19.72 -1.82 14.15
N ALA A 133 20.42 -2.90 13.81
CA ALA A 133 21.82 -2.81 13.41
C ALA A 133 22.02 -2.19 12.02
N PHE A 134 21.01 -2.13 11.11
CA PHE A 134 21.33 -1.79 9.72
C PHE A 134 20.42 -0.87 8.91
N LEU A 135 19.25 -0.38 9.35
CA LEU A 135 18.56 0.61 8.52
C LEU A 135 17.60 1.50 9.31
N HIS A 136 17.86 2.80 9.26
CA HIS A 136 16.90 3.81 9.65
C HIS A 136 15.58 3.60 8.90
N LEU A 137 14.50 3.47 9.66
CA LEU A 137 13.13 3.47 9.17
C LEU A 137 12.87 4.78 8.40
N VAL A 138 12.95 4.78 7.08
CA VAL A 138 12.51 5.91 6.25
C VAL A 138 11.01 5.76 6.05
N ILE A 139 10.22 6.46 6.86
CA ILE A 139 8.81 6.71 6.57
C ILE A 139 8.78 7.54 5.28
N THR A 140 8.43 6.94 4.14
CA THR A 140 8.29 7.67 2.88
C THR A 140 6.97 8.45 2.90
N GLU A 141 7.01 9.69 3.36
CA GLU A 141 5.87 10.61 3.26
C GLU A 141 5.56 10.88 1.78
N LYS A 142 4.49 10.28 1.26
CA LYS A 142 4.03 10.54 -0.12
C LYS A 142 3.38 11.92 -0.19
N GLN A 143 4.14 12.92 -0.61
CA GLN A 143 3.62 14.28 -0.81
C GLN A 143 2.90 14.39 -2.16
N GLN A 144 1.66 14.86 -2.14
CA GLN A 144 0.89 15.18 -3.34
C GLN A 144 0.47 16.66 -3.35
N ILE A 145 0.50 17.28 -4.52
CA ILE A 145 0.14 18.69 -4.71
C ILE A 145 -1.17 18.73 -5.49
N VAL A 146 -2.19 19.33 -4.88
CA VAL A 146 -3.51 19.47 -5.50
C VAL A 146 -3.76 20.94 -5.79
N LYS A 147 -4.08 21.27 -7.05
CA LYS A 147 -4.55 22.61 -7.42
C LYS A 147 -6.04 22.71 -7.13
N VAL A 148 -6.45 23.77 -6.44
CA VAL A 148 -7.85 24.01 -6.07
C VAL A 148 -8.34 25.32 -6.64
N LYS A 149 -9.57 25.32 -7.17
CA LYS A 149 -10.28 26.53 -7.60
C LYS A 149 -11.35 26.85 -6.58
N VAL A 150 -11.27 28.03 -5.98
CA VAL A 150 -12.19 28.48 -4.92
C VAL A 150 -12.98 29.67 -5.43
N ARG A 151 -14.31 29.61 -5.31
CA ARG A 151 -15.20 30.76 -5.52
C ARG A 151 -15.66 31.25 -4.16
N SER A 152 -15.35 32.50 -3.83
CA SER A 152 -15.69 33.12 -2.55
C SER A 152 -15.96 34.61 -2.75
N ASN A 153 -16.84 35.17 -1.93
CA ASN A 153 -17.06 36.61 -1.80
C ASN A 153 -16.13 37.27 -0.76
N GLN A 154 -15.42 36.47 0.03
CA GLN A 154 -14.45 36.91 1.04
C GLN A 154 -13.01 36.78 0.52
N ASP A 155 -12.08 37.50 1.13
CA ASP A 155 -10.66 37.34 0.82
C ASP A 155 -10.17 35.94 1.25
N VAL A 156 -9.89 35.10 0.25
CA VAL A 156 -9.41 33.73 0.47
C VAL A 156 -7.98 33.66 0.99
N ASN A 157 -7.24 34.77 0.97
CA ASN A 157 -5.91 34.83 1.58
C ASN A 157 -5.96 35.27 3.06
N ASP A 158 -7.12 35.61 3.62
CA ASP A 158 -7.28 35.86 5.05
C ASP A 158 -6.94 34.60 5.88
N PRO A 159 -6.18 34.72 6.99
CA PRO A 159 -5.77 33.57 7.80
C PRO A 159 -6.94 32.71 8.31
N GLN A 160 -8.05 33.32 8.72
CA GLN A 160 -9.22 32.60 9.24
C GLN A 160 -9.94 31.86 8.11
N VAL A 161 -10.07 32.51 6.95
CA VAL A 161 -10.67 31.91 5.75
C VAL A 161 -9.81 30.74 5.25
N LYS A 162 -8.48 30.89 5.23
CA LYS A 162 -7.53 29.80 4.89
C LYS A 162 -7.70 28.59 5.80
N VAL A 163 -7.84 28.78 7.11
CA VAL A 163 -8.07 27.69 8.08
C VAL A 163 -9.41 27.00 7.83
N ALA A 164 -10.47 27.77 7.58
CA ALA A 164 -11.79 27.21 7.27
C ALA A 164 -11.78 26.38 5.98
N ILE A 165 -11.11 26.86 4.93
CA ILE A 165 -10.97 26.12 3.66
C ILE A 165 -10.17 24.83 3.86
N LEU A 166 -9.05 24.87 4.60
CA LEU A 166 -8.28 23.66 4.91
C LEU A 166 -9.12 22.63 5.67
N GLY A 167 -9.94 23.07 6.62
CA GLY A 167 -10.87 22.21 7.35
C GLY A 167 -11.85 21.51 6.40
N GLN A 168 -12.45 22.24 5.47
CA GLN A 168 -13.36 21.67 4.47
C GLN A 168 -12.66 20.67 3.53
N ILE A 169 -11.44 20.98 3.08
CA ILE A 169 -10.65 20.06 2.24
C ILE A 169 -10.35 18.77 3.02
N LYS A 170 -9.87 18.91 4.27
CA LYS A 170 -9.57 17.75 5.13
C LYS A 170 -10.79 16.87 5.36
N GLN A 171 -11.96 17.47 5.55
CA GLN A 171 -13.21 16.71 5.72
C GLN A 171 -13.60 15.98 4.43
N LYS A 172 -13.57 16.65 3.28
CA LYS A 172 -13.88 16.01 2.00
C LYS A 172 -12.96 14.83 1.69
N LEU A 173 -11.66 14.95 1.99
CA LEU A 173 -10.71 13.85 1.82
C LEU A 173 -11.10 12.65 2.70
N LYS A 174 -11.52 12.89 3.95
CA LYS A 174 -12.03 11.84 4.84
C LYS A 174 -13.29 11.18 4.30
N ASP A 175 -14.25 11.98 3.84
CA ASP A 175 -15.51 11.47 3.29
C ASP A 175 -15.30 10.61 2.04
N HIS A 176 -14.20 10.83 1.30
CA HIS A 176 -13.81 10.05 0.12
C HIS A 176 -12.81 8.91 0.44
N GLY A 177 -12.74 8.48 1.72
CA GLY A 177 -12.02 7.26 2.11
C GLY A 177 -10.55 7.45 2.48
N MET A 178 -10.05 8.69 2.57
CA MET A 178 -8.74 8.96 3.16
C MET A 178 -8.89 9.12 4.69
N THR A 179 -8.82 8.02 5.44
CA THR A 179 -9.11 7.99 6.88
C THR A 179 -7.89 8.03 7.81
N GLU A 180 -6.66 8.01 7.28
CA GLU A 180 -5.42 7.97 8.06
C GLU A 180 -4.83 9.39 8.36
N ASN A 181 -3.64 9.46 8.97
CA ASN A 181 -2.94 10.67 9.45
C ASN A 181 -2.62 11.72 8.36
N ILE A 182 -3.65 12.36 7.80
CA ILE A 182 -3.50 13.32 6.69
C ILE A 182 -3.14 14.69 7.23
N THR A 183 -1.99 15.18 6.76
CA THR A 183 -1.53 16.55 6.96
C THR A 183 -1.78 17.36 5.69
N VAL A 184 -2.73 18.30 5.76
CA VAL A 184 -3.00 19.27 4.68
C VAL A 184 -2.40 20.61 5.09
N LYS A 185 -1.56 21.19 4.22
CA LYS A 185 -0.96 22.52 4.41
C LYS A 185 -1.07 23.30 3.11
N TRP A 186 -1.15 24.62 3.23
CA TRP A 186 -1.01 25.49 2.07
C TRP A 186 0.44 25.48 1.57
N ARG A 187 0.59 25.60 0.26
CA ARG A 187 1.86 25.97 -0.35
C ARG A 187 1.81 27.47 -0.59
N GLU A 188 2.70 28.20 0.06
CA GLU A 188 2.88 29.63 -0.16
C GLU A 188 3.81 29.83 -1.35
N GLU A 189 3.47 30.80 -2.21
CA GLU A 189 4.36 31.25 -3.28
C GLU A 189 5.34 32.31 -2.77
N SER A 190 6.27 32.75 -3.62
CA SER A 190 7.30 33.75 -3.28
C SER A 190 6.74 35.09 -2.82
N ASP A 191 5.47 35.38 -3.11
CA ASP A 191 4.75 36.59 -2.69
C ASP A 191 4.02 36.45 -1.34
N GLY A 192 4.17 35.30 -0.66
CA GLY A 192 3.51 34.98 0.61
C GLY A 192 2.01 34.68 0.47
N ARG A 193 1.49 34.60 -0.76
CA ARG A 193 0.08 34.28 -1.03
C ARG A 193 -0.07 32.82 -1.41
N VAL A 194 -1.29 32.34 -1.24
CA VAL A 194 -1.68 30.96 -1.55
C VAL A 194 -2.65 30.94 -2.73
N PHE A 195 -3.54 31.93 -2.80
CA PHE A 195 -4.51 32.05 -3.86
C PHE A 195 -4.23 33.27 -4.72
N HIS A 196 -4.19 33.03 -6.03
CA HIS A 196 -4.07 34.06 -7.04
C HIS A 196 -5.37 34.14 -7.83
N LYS A 197 -5.79 35.36 -8.17
CA LYS A 197 -6.94 35.53 -9.06
C LYS A 197 -6.57 34.94 -10.42
N GLU A 198 -7.43 34.06 -10.93
CA GLU A 198 -7.33 33.57 -12.30
C GLU A 198 -7.41 34.80 -13.22
N LYS A 199 -6.40 34.99 -14.08
CA LYS A 199 -6.46 36.03 -15.10
C LYS A 199 -7.50 35.60 -16.11
N GLU A 200 -8.49 36.45 -16.38
CA GLU A 200 -9.32 36.28 -17.58
C GLU A 200 -8.38 36.52 -18.78
N GLU A 201 -8.16 35.47 -19.57
CA GLU A 201 -7.55 35.63 -20.90
C GLU A 201 -8.54 36.43 -21.74
N LEU A 202 -8.14 37.67 -22.06
CA LEU A 202 -8.84 38.61 -22.94
C LEU A 202 -8.74 38.15 -24.40
#